data_AF-A0AAW2HZD8-F1
#
_entry.id   AF-A0AAW2HZD8-F1
#
_cell.length_a   1.000
_cell.length_b   1.000
_cell.length_c   1.000
_cell.angle_alpha   90.00
_cell.angle_beta   90.00
_cell.angle_gamma   90.00
#
_symmetry.space_group_name_H-M   'P 1'
#
loop_
_entity.id
_entity.type
_entity.pdbx_description
1 polymer ?
#
loop_
_entity_poly.entity_id
_entity_poly.type
_entity_poly.pdbx_seq_one_letter_code
_entity_poly.pdbx_strand_id
1 'polypeptide(L)'
;MISRIYPILRHCHCLAKPVAPRLGYKVLLCRNPEVISHLKNRNMSSDDVLNDPRRHLDYTQLREKMKEGKAVIFDVREHSEIKETGKLPGSIHIPLGEIDKALSDLSDSEFQQRYGVAKPKRDSEIIFSCRSGIRSMKALRKAILLGYDKASHYKGGWLDWMKNTMKN
;
A
#
# COMPACT_ATOMS: atom_id res chain seq x y z
N MET A 1 -0.97 -31.94 -59.02
CA MET A 1 -1.61 -32.13 -57.70
C MET A 1 -0.85 -31.26 -56.71
N ILE A 2 -1.48 -30.19 -56.18
CA ILE A 2 -1.84 -30.05 -54.75
C ILE A 2 -0.56 -30.07 -53.87
N SER A 3 -0.12 -29.08 -53.10
CA SER A 3 -0.62 -27.81 -52.56
C SER A 3 0.62 -27.12 -51.92
N ARG A 4 0.82 -25.79 -52.01
CA ARG A 4 0.50 -24.80 -50.95
C ARG A 4 1.09 -25.22 -49.57
N ILE A 5 2.07 -24.55 -48.94
CA ILE A 5 2.09 -23.16 -48.43
C ILE A 5 3.48 -22.86 -47.79
N TYR A 6 4.09 -21.75 -48.17
CA TYR A 6 5.06 -20.95 -47.39
C TYR A 6 4.25 -19.83 -46.68
N PRO A 7 4.79 -18.94 -45.80
CA PRO A 7 5.85 -19.00 -44.80
C PRO A 7 5.56 -18.14 -43.51
N ILE A 8 6.54 -18.03 -42.59
CA ILE A 8 6.88 -16.89 -41.69
C ILE A 8 5.73 -16.12 -40.97
N LEU A 9 5.70 -16.19 -39.62
CA LEU A 9 5.18 -15.11 -38.75
C LEU A 9 6.32 -14.66 -37.82
N ARG A 10 6.93 -13.48 -38.01
CA ARG A 10 6.47 -12.10 -37.69
C ARG A 10 6.38 -11.80 -36.19
N HIS A 11 7.45 -11.17 -35.69
CA HIS A 11 7.46 -9.95 -34.89
C HIS A 11 6.10 -9.51 -34.33
N CYS A 12 5.92 -9.64 -33.01
CA CYS A 12 4.89 -8.90 -32.28
C CYS A 12 5.35 -7.45 -32.11
N HIS A 13 4.92 -6.60 -33.03
CA HIS A 13 4.86 -5.16 -32.84
C HIS A 13 3.76 -4.86 -31.82
N CYS A 14 4.13 -4.38 -30.63
CA CYS A 14 3.21 -3.75 -29.69
C CYS A 14 2.81 -2.37 -30.25
N LEU A 15 1.73 -2.34 -31.05
CA LEU A 15 1.11 -1.09 -31.44
C LEU A 15 0.25 -0.57 -30.29
N ALA A 16 0.77 0.46 -29.62
CA ALA A 16 0.01 1.34 -28.74
C ALA A 16 -1.19 1.93 -29.50
N LYS A 17 -2.37 1.87 -28.88
CA LYS A 17 -3.54 2.67 -29.30
C LYS A 17 -3.80 3.76 -28.26
N PRO A 18 -4.05 5.01 -28.67
CA PRO A 18 -4.40 6.08 -27.77
C PRO A 18 -5.89 6.02 -27.44
N VAL A 19 -6.25 6.19 -26.16
CA VAL A 19 -7.63 6.48 -25.74
C VAL A 19 -7.59 7.59 -24.70
N ALA A 20 -8.07 8.76 -25.09
CA ALA A 20 -8.27 9.93 -24.24
C ALA A 20 -9.66 9.87 -23.55
N PRO A 21 -9.98 10.76 -22.59
CA PRO A 21 -10.27 10.38 -21.22
C PRO A 21 -11.77 10.32 -20.92
N ARG A 22 -12.17 9.40 -20.04
CA ARG A 22 -13.39 9.54 -19.24
C ARG A 22 -13.09 9.21 -17.79
N LEU A 23 -13.44 10.16 -16.93
CA LEU A 23 -13.40 10.07 -15.48
C LEU A 23 -13.93 8.72 -15.00
N GLY A 24 -13.13 8.05 -14.19
CA GLY A 24 -13.39 6.71 -13.68
C GLY A 24 -12.05 6.00 -13.59
N TYR A 25 -11.36 6.18 -12.47
CA TYR A 25 -10.12 5.47 -12.15
C TYR A 25 -10.46 3.98 -11.97
N LYS A 26 -10.61 3.29 -13.10
CA LYS A 26 -10.61 1.84 -13.19
C LYS A 26 -9.15 1.45 -13.02
N VAL A 27 -8.78 1.19 -11.75
CA VAL A 27 -7.49 0.64 -11.37
C VAL A 27 -7.20 -0.52 -12.31
N LEU A 28 -6.15 -0.36 -13.13
CA LEU A 28 -5.60 -1.44 -13.93
C LEU A 28 -5.03 -2.44 -12.92
N LEU A 29 -5.87 -3.34 -12.44
CA LEU A 29 -5.42 -4.47 -11.64
C LEU A 29 -4.55 -5.30 -12.58
N CYS A 30 -3.23 -5.21 -12.43
CA CYS A 30 -2.35 -6.28 -12.86
C CYS A 30 -2.90 -7.54 -12.19
N ARG A 31 -3.64 -8.34 -12.96
CA ARG A 31 -4.24 -9.60 -12.51
C ARG A 31 -3.10 -10.58 -12.24
N ASN A 32 -2.51 -10.48 -11.05
CA ASN A 32 -1.57 -11.46 -10.56
C ASN A 32 -2.38 -12.63 -9.95
N PRO A 33 -2.43 -13.81 -10.59
CA PRO A 33 -3.28 -14.93 -10.16
C PRO A 33 -2.93 -15.46 -8.76
N GLU A 34 -1.68 -15.28 -8.31
CA GLU A 34 -1.20 -15.61 -6.96
C GLU A 34 -1.88 -14.77 -5.86
N VAL A 35 -2.27 -13.54 -6.18
CA VAL A 35 -2.92 -12.60 -5.23
C VAL A 35 -4.42 -12.93 -5.08
N ILE A 36 -5.02 -13.49 -6.13
CA ILE A 36 -6.44 -13.82 -6.18
C ILE A 36 -6.76 -15.09 -5.36
N SER A 37 -5.81 -15.99 -5.14
CA SER A 37 -6.05 -17.23 -4.38
C SER A 37 -6.27 -16.98 -2.87
N HIS A 38 -5.63 -15.96 -2.29
CA HIS A 38 -5.81 -15.62 -0.86
C HIS A 38 -7.18 -15.00 -0.57
N LEU A 39 -7.78 -14.31 -1.54
CA LEU A 39 -9.12 -13.70 -1.43
C LEU A 39 -10.26 -14.70 -1.72
N LYS A 40 -9.96 -15.92 -2.19
CA LYS A 40 -10.97 -16.86 -2.71
C LYS A 40 -11.62 -17.79 -1.67
N ASN A 41 -11.22 -17.75 -0.41
CA ASN A 41 -11.79 -18.62 0.65
C ASN A 41 -12.63 -17.89 1.71
N ARG A 42 -12.91 -16.59 1.53
CA ARG A 42 -13.90 -15.88 2.35
C ARG A 42 -14.80 -15.10 1.40
N ASN A 43 -16.11 -15.35 1.46
CA ASN A 43 -17.15 -14.52 0.83
C ASN A 43 -17.17 -13.10 1.46
N MET A 44 -16.06 -12.37 1.45
CA MET A 44 -15.95 -11.00 1.97
C MET A 44 -15.61 -10.08 0.82
N SER A 45 -16.42 -9.04 0.63
CA SER A 45 -16.11 -8.03 -0.36
C SER A 45 -14.86 -7.25 0.07
N SER A 46 -14.13 -6.69 -0.90
CA SER A 46 -13.00 -5.81 -0.60
C SER A 46 -13.42 -4.62 0.27
N ASP A 47 -14.67 -4.17 0.18
CA ASP A 47 -15.17 -3.05 0.97
C ASP A 47 -15.41 -3.45 2.44
N ASP A 48 -15.85 -4.69 2.70
CA ASP A 48 -16.00 -5.20 4.08
C ASP A 48 -14.64 -5.32 4.80
N VAL A 49 -13.59 -5.69 4.07
CA VAL A 49 -12.22 -5.79 4.63
C VAL A 49 -11.68 -4.42 5.03
N LEU A 50 -11.96 -3.38 4.22
CA LEU A 50 -11.49 -2.02 4.47
C LEU A 50 -12.26 -1.32 5.59
N ASN A 51 -13.54 -1.64 5.73
CA ASN A 51 -14.41 -1.08 6.76
C ASN A 51 -14.33 -1.84 8.09
N ASP A 52 -13.46 -2.85 8.19
CA ASP A 52 -13.21 -3.56 9.45
C ASP A 52 -12.70 -2.58 10.52
N PRO A 53 -13.45 -2.35 11.61
CA PRO A 53 -13.08 -1.37 12.63
C PRO A 53 -11.75 -1.72 13.31
N ARG A 54 -11.31 -2.98 13.29
CA ARG A 54 -10.01 -3.39 13.84
C ARG A 54 -8.82 -2.82 13.07
N ARG A 55 -9.03 -2.41 11.82
CA ARG A 55 -8.01 -1.78 10.98
C ARG A 55 -7.95 -0.27 11.15
N HIS A 56 -8.90 0.33 11.89
CA HIS A 56 -9.00 1.77 12.07
C HIS A 56 -8.49 2.10 13.46
N LEU A 57 -7.23 2.52 13.55
CA LEU A 57 -6.57 2.78 14.81
C LEU A 57 -6.78 4.23 15.26
N ASP A 58 -6.94 4.37 16.58
CA ASP A 58 -7.02 5.63 17.31
C ASP A 58 -5.67 5.99 17.95
N TYR A 59 -5.53 7.22 18.47
CA TYR A 59 -4.29 7.67 19.11
C TYR A 59 -3.83 6.71 20.22
N THR A 60 -4.74 6.30 21.10
CA THR A 60 -4.43 5.40 22.22
C THR A 60 -3.95 4.04 21.72
N GLN A 61 -4.65 3.46 20.74
CA GLN A 61 -4.29 2.15 20.17
C GLN A 61 -2.95 2.22 19.43
N LEU A 62 -2.71 3.30 18.67
CA LEU A 62 -1.42 3.54 18.03
C LEU A 62 -0.30 3.59 19.08
N ARG A 63 -0.50 4.31 20.19
CA ARG A 63 0.48 4.41 21.28
C ARG A 63 0.75 3.07 21.94
N GLU A 64 -0.25 2.23 22.15
CA GLU A 64 -0.08 0.88 22.66
C GLU A 64 0.76 0.03 21.71
N LYS A 65 0.45 0.06 20.41
CA LYS A 65 1.21 -0.63 19.37
C LYS A 65 2.66 -0.16 19.26
N MET A 66 2.89 1.14 19.44
CA MET A 66 4.23 1.71 19.51
C MET A 66 5.01 1.21 20.74
N LYS A 67 4.34 1.06 21.90
CA LYS A 67 4.96 0.51 23.12
C LYS A 67 5.28 -0.97 23.00
N GLU A 68 4.42 -1.74 22.32
CA GLU A 68 4.67 -3.16 22.04
C GLU A 68 5.90 -3.37 21.14
N GLY A 69 6.22 -2.38 20.28
CA GLY A 69 7.41 -2.40 19.41
C GLY A 69 7.35 -3.45 18.28
N LYS A 70 6.20 -4.10 18.07
CA LYS A 70 6.02 -5.15 17.05
C LYS A 70 5.47 -4.64 15.73
N ALA A 71 4.87 -3.46 15.73
CA ALA A 71 4.23 -2.87 14.55
C ALA A 71 5.20 -1.96 13.78
N VAL A 72 5.20 -2.08 12.46
CA VAL A 72 5.95 -1.20 11.56
C VAL A 72 5.04 -0.06 11.12
N ILE A 73 5.48 1.18 11.36
CA ILE A 73 4.68 2.37 11.03
C ILE A 73 5.22 2.99 9.74
N PHE A 74 4.36 3.12 8.72
CA PHE A 74 4.67 3.81 7.48
C PHE A 74 3.95 5.16 7.42
N ASP A 75 4.72 6.24 7.29
CA ASP A 75 4.19 7.56 7.00
C ASP A 75 4.10 7.77 5.49
N VAL A 76 2.88 7.93 4.97
CA VAL A 76 2.60 8.03 3.53
C VAL A 76 2.44 9.46 3.01
N ARG A 77 2.89 10.44 3.79
CA ARG A 77 2.93 11.86 3.40
C ARG A 77 3.98 12.14 2.33
N GLU A 78 3.94 13.35 1.77
CA GLU A 78 5.00 13.81 0.87
C GLU A 78 6.25 14.22 1.65
N HIS A 79 7.40 14.20 0.98
CA HIS A 79 8.70 14.57 1.59
C HIS A 79 8.70 16.00 2.16
N SER A 80 8.05 16.96 1.49
CA SER A 80 7.99 18.34 1.95
C SER A 80 7.29 18.46 3.31
N GLU A 81 6.15 17.78 3.48
CA GLU A 81 5.37 17.80 4.73
C GLU A 81 6.18 17.24 5.90
N ILE A 82 6.94 16.16 5.68
CA ILE A 82 7.78 15.52 6.71
C ILE A 82 8.91 16.45 7.12
N LYS A 83 9.53 17.16 6.18
CA LYS A 83 10.62 18.11 6.47
C LYS A 83 10.15 19.29 7.31
N GLU A 84 8.92 19.76 7.09
CA GLU A 84 8.37 20.93 7.80
C GLU A 84 7.81 20.56 9.18
N THR A 85 7.05 19.47 9.26
CA THR A 85 6.31 19.12 10.48
C THR A 85 6.99 18.06 11.34
N GLY A 86 8.00 17.38 10.80
CA GLY A 86 8.60 16.20 11.41
C GLY A 86 7.85 14.91 11.06
N LYS A 87 8.30 13.81 11.66
CA LYS A 87 7.77 12.45 11.45
C LYS A 87 7.26 11.85 12.75
N LEU A 88 6.39 10.84 12.64
CA LEU A 88 6.02 10.04 13.81
C LEU A 88 7.26 9.30 14.35
N PRO A 89 7.41 9.17 15.68
CA PRO A 89 8.55 8.45 16.24
C PRO A 89 8.54 6.99 15.77
N GLY A 90 9.69 6.48 15.33
CA GLY A 90 9.80 5.12 14.80
C GLY A 90 9.12 4.87 13.45
N SER A 91 8.54 5.90 12.83
CA SER A 91 7.94 5.76 11.49
C SER A 91 8.97 5.80 10.37
N ILE A 92 8.71 4.99 9.35
CA ILE A 92 9.46 4.95 8.09
C ILE A 92 8.66 5.75 7.07
N HIS A 93 9.33 6.65 6.37
CA HIS A 93 8.69 7.48 5.36
C HIS A 93 8.64 6.75 4.02
N ILE A 94 7.44 6.52 3.50
CA ILE A 94 7.21 5.94 2.17
C ILE A 94 6.00 6.64 1.55
N PRO A 95 6.19 7.56 0.58
CA PRO A 95 5.09 8.28 -0.05
C PRO A 95 4.02 7.36 -0.64
N LEU A 96 2.75 7.78 -0.60
CA LEU A 96 1.61 6.97 -1.10
C LEU A 96 1.80 6.46 -2.55
N GLY A 97 2.46 7.24 -3.40
CA GLY A 97 2.75 6.88 -4.79
C GLY A 97 3.77 5.74 -4.94
N GLU A 98 4.62 5.53 -3.93
CA GLU A 98 5.63 4.49 -3.92
C GLU A 98 5.19 3.21 -3.21
N ILE A 99 4.14 3.26 -2.38
CA ILE A 99 3.68 2.13 -1.56
C ILE A 99 3.45 0.85 -2.37
N ASP A 100 2.80 0.93 -3.54
CA ASP A 100 2.57 -0.26 -4.37
C ASP A 100 3.90 -0.90 -4.77
N LYS A 101 4.78 -0.11 -5.41
CA LYS A 101 6.10 -0.57 -5.88
C LYS A 101 6.97 -1.06 -4.73
N ALA A 102 6.94 -0.37 -3.60
CA ALA A 102 7.74 -0.70 -2.44
C ALA A 102 7.36 -2.06 -1.83
N LEU A 103 6.05 -2.37 -1.81
CA LEU A 103 5.56 -3.62 -1.23
C LEU A 103 5.49 -4.77 -2.25
N SER A 104 5.24 -4.49 -3.54
CA SER A 104 5.10 -5.51 -4.60
C SER A 104 6.40 -5.81 -5.35
N ASP A 105 7.10 -4.78 -5.83
CA ASP A 105 8.10 -4.91 -6.89
C ASP A 105 9.53 -4.97 -6.34
N LEU A 106 9.81 -4.27 -5.24
CA LEU A 106 11.15 -4.25 -4.63
C LEU A 106 11.48 -5.58 -3.97
N SER A 107 12.70 -6.07 -4.22
CA SER A 107 13.28 -7.16 -3.43
C SER A 107 13.61 -6.70 -2.00
N ASP A 108 13.78 -7.65 -1.08
CA ASP A 108 14.09 -7.35 0.33
C ASP A 108 15.37 -6.51 0.47
N SER A 109 16.39 -6.79 -0.36
CA SER A 109 17.66 -6.05 -0.39
C SER A 109 17.49 -4.62 -0.91
N GLU A 110 16.73 -4.41 -1.99
CA GLU A 110 16.49 -3.08 -2.55
C GLU A 110 15.63 -2.22 -1.61
N PHE A 111 14.63 -2.84 -0.96
CA PHE A 111 13.80 -2.16 0.03
C PHE A 111 14.65 -1.67 1.21
N GLN A 112 15.55 -2.52 1.71
CA GLN A 112 16.47 -2.16 2.78
C GLN A 112 17.47 -1.07 2.36
N GLN A 113 17.99 -1.13 1.15
CA GLN A 113 18.88 -0.09 0.63
C GLN A 113 18.17 1.26 0.49
N ARG A 114 16.91 1.27 0.07
CA ARG A 114 16.15 2.50 -0.18
C ARG A 114 15.57 3.14 1.08
N TYR A 115 15.03 2.32 1.99
CA TYR A 115 14.31 2.81 3.17
C TYR A 115 15.07 2.57 4.50
N GLY A 116 16.23 1.92 4.44
CA GLY A 116 17.09 1.67 5.61
C GLY A 116 16.53 0.60 6.58
N VAL A 117 15.48 -0.11 6.18
CA VAL A 117 14.75 -1.07 7.03
C VAL A 117 14.45 -2.35 6.26
N ALA A 118 14.40 -3.48 6.96
CA ALA A 118 13.98 -4.73 6.33
C ALA A 118 12.54 -4.63 5.82
N LYS A 119 12.27 -5.22 4.65
CA LYS A 119 10.93 -5.30 4.09
C LYS A 119 10.01 -6.05 5.07
N PRO A 120 8.82 -5.51 5.41
CA PRO A 120 7.90 -6.22 6.28
C PRO A 120 7.40 -7.50 5.63
N LYS A 121 7.21 -8.56 6.43
CA LYS A 121 6.59 -9.80 5.94
C LYS A 121 5.10 -9.59 5.77
N ARG A 122 4.44 -10.44 4.98
CA ARG A 122 2.98 -10.40 4.77
C ARG A 122 2.16 -10.52 6.07
N ASP A 123 2.68 -11.26 7.04
CA ASP A 123 2.07 -11.44 8.37
C ASP A 123 2.59 -10.44 9.43
N SER A 124 3.41 -9.45 9.05
CA SER A 124 3.84 -8.41 9.96
C SER A 124 2.71 -7.40 10.20
N GLU A 125 2.64 -6.86 11.42
CA GLU A 125 1.69 -5.81 11.74
C GLU A 125 2.18 -4.48 11.15
N ILE A 126 1.41 -3.92 10.22
CA ILE A 126 1.74 -2.70 9.48
C ILE A 126 0.71 -1.63 9.81
N ILE A 127 1.18 -0.43 10.14
CA ILE A 127 0.31 0.71 10.44
C ILE A 127 0.64 1.84 9.48
N PHE A 128 -0.33 2.25 8.68
CA PHE A 128 -0.20 3.41 7.80
C PHE A 128 -0.67 4.68 8.50
N SER A 129 0.14 5.73 8.44
CA SER A 129 -0.18 7.07 8.92
C SER A 129 -0.06 8.09 7.79
N CYS A 130 -0.85 9.16 7.85
CA CYS A 130 -0.72 10.28 6.93
C CYS A 130 -1.07 11.59 7.65
N ARG A 131 -1.41 12.67 6.93
CA ARG A 131 -1.80 13.94 7.56
C ARG A 131 -3.16 13.86 8.28
N SER A 132 -4.17 13.26 7.66
CA SER A 132 -5.59 13.33 8.10
C SER A 132 -6.39 12.02 7.95
N GLY A 133 -5.72 10.88 7.76
CA GLY A 133 -6.35 9.56 7.59
C GLY A 133 -6.71 9.13 6.15
N ILE A 134 -6.89 10.06 5.21
CA ILE A 134 -7.39 9.73 3.86
C ILE A 134 -6.37 8.95 3.02
N ARG A 135 -5.10 9.39 3.03
CA ARG A 135 -4.03 8.72 2.25
C ARG A 135 -3.64 7.38 2.86
N SER A 136 -3.65 7.26 4.19
CA SER A 136 -3.36 6.03 4.90
C SER A 136 -4.44 4.96 4.63
N MET A 137 -5.72 5.34 4.49
CA MET A 137 -6.77 4.42 4.03
C MET A 137 -6.48 3.87 2.61
N LYS A 138 -6.02 4.73 1.70
CA LYS A 138 -5.62 4.28 0.34
C LYS A 138 -4.42 3.33 0.37
N ALA A 139 -3.44 3.61 1.23
CA ALA A 139 -2.28 2.73 1.43
C ALA A 139 -2.69 1.37 2.01
N LEU A 140 -3.60 1.37 3.00
CA LEU A 140 -4.18 0.16 3.56
C LEU A 140 -4.83 -0.70 2.47
N ARG A 141 -5.66 -0.09 1.61
CA ARG A 141 -6.29 -0.82 0.50
C ARG A 141 -5.28 -1.49 -0.42
N LYS A 142 -4.20 -0.79 -0.76
CA LYS A 142 -3.12 -1.35 -1.57
C LYS A 142 -2.43 -2.51 -0.86
N ALA A 143 -2.12 -2.37 0.42
CA ALA A 143 -1.49 -3.43 1.22
C ALA A 143 -2.35 -4.69 1.32
N ILE A 144 -3.65 -4.55 1.59
CA ILE A 144 -4.59 -5.68 1.61
C ILE A 144 -4.62 -6.38 0.25
N LEU A 145 -4.67 -5.62 -0.84
CA LEU A 145 -4.62 -6.17 -2.19
C LEU A 145 -3.30 -6.88 -2.50
N LEU A 146 -2.21 -6.59 -1.77
CA LEU A 146 -0.92 -7.28 -1.91
C LEU A 146 -0.76 -8.48 -0.96
N GLY A 147 -1.78 -8.77 -0.13
CA GLY A 147 -1.81 -9.89 0.81
C GLY A 147 -1.22 -9.57 2.19
N TYR A 148 -1.19 -8.30 2.59
CA TYR A 148 -0.82 -7.92 3.97
C TYR A 148 -2.06 -7.88 4.86
N ASP A 149 -2.40 -9.01 5.47
CA ASP A 149 -3.67 -9.16 6.21
C ASP A 149 -3.73 -8.35 7.52
N LYS A 150 -2.58 -8.19 8.17
CA LYS A 150 -2.40 -7.43 9.42
C LYS A 150 -2.00 -5.97 9.18
N ALA A 151 -2.53 -5.39 8.11
CA ALA A 151 -2.42 -3.97 7.83
C ALA A 151 -3.57 -3.19 8.49
N SER A 152 -3.22 -2.07 9.11
CA SER A 152 -4.14 -1.11 9.74
C SER A 152 -3.76 0.31 9.32
N HIS A 153 -4.66 1.26 9.51
CA HIS A 153 -4.41 2.68 9.26
C HIS A 153 -4.80 3.51 10.48
N TYR A 154 -4.05 4.58 10.72
CA TYR A 154 -4.32 5.53 11.78
C TYR A 154 -5.28 6.60 11.28
N LYS A 155 -6.50 6.62 11.84
CA LYS A 155 -7.60 7.47 11.35
C LYS A 155 -7.35 8.96 11.57
N GLY A 156 -6.73 9.32 12.69
CA GLY A 156 -6.49 10.71 13.08
C GLY A 156 -5.32 11.38 12.35
N GLY A 157 -4.39 10.57 11.83
CA GLY A 157 -3.18 11.06 11.17
C GLY A 157 -2.33 12.00 12.05
N TRP A 158 -1.39 12.67 11.40
CA TRP A 158 -0.47 13.61 12.05
C TRP A 158 -1.18 14.72 12.83
N LEU A 159 -2.33 15.20 12.36
CA LEU A 159 -3.09 16.25 13.05
C LEU A 159 -3.56 15.79 14.43
N ASP A 160 -4.13 14.59 14.52
CA ASP A 160 -4.55 14.02 15.81
C ASP A 160 -3.34 13.68 16.68
N TRP A 161 -2.24 13.22 16.09
CA TRP A 161 -0.99 13.02 16.82
C TRP A 161 -0.53 14.31 17.51
N MET A 162 -0.39 15.41 16.76
CA MET A 162 -0.01 16.71 17.32
C MET A 162 -0.96 17.19 18.41
N LYS A 163 -2.27 17.07 18.16
CA LYS A 163 -3.30 17.49 19.13
C LYS A 163 -3.19 16.75 20.46
N ASN A 164 -2.87 15.46 20.44
CA ASN A 164 -2.72 14.67 21.66
C ASN A 164 -1.33 14.85 22.31
N THR A 165 -0.27 15.12 21.55
CA THR A 165 1.05 15.40 22.11
C THR A 165 1.17 16.79 22.72
N MET A 166 0.42 17.78 22.21
CA MET A 166 0.42 19.16 22.75
C MET A 166 -0.50 19.34 23.97
N LYS A 167 -1.25 18.30 24.36
CA LYS A 167 -2.13 18.31 25.54
C LYS A 167 -1.43 17.84 26.82
N ASN A 168 -0.19 17.37 26.71
CA ASN A 168 0.65 16.94 27.83
C ASN A 168 1.84 17.88 27.97
#